data_AF-A0A969CZ67-F1
#
_entry.id   AF-A0A969CZ67-F1
#
_cell.length_a   1.000
_cell.length_b   1.000
_cell.length_c   1.000
_cell.angle_alpha   90.00
_cell.angle_beta   90.00
_cell.angle_gamma   90.00
#
_symmetry.space_group_name_H-M   'P 1'
#
loop_
_entity.id
_entity.type
_entity.pdbx_description
1 polymer ?
#
loop_
_entity_poly.entity_id
_entity_poly.type
_entity_poly.pdbx_seq_one_letter_code
_entity_poly.pdbx_strand_id
1 'polypeptide(L)'
;MPQLKGARPVGARRCNLLGRWAALVFFQTEASEVLSLFVYPPRELQPPGEVDLEVGGLGARLLQAQGLDMAFWQRSGLTYALVGRIPQLHH
;
A
#
# COMPACT_ATOMS: atom_id res chain seq x y z
N MET A 1 -10.87 5.04 -1.64
CA MET A 1 -9.98 3.94 -1.23
C MET A 1 -9.85 3.08 -2.47
N PRO A 2 -8.63 2.71 -2.91
CA PRO A 2 -8.49 1.75 -3.99
C PRO A 2 -9.37 0.55 -3.68
N GLN A 3 -10.30 0.19 -4.58
CA GLN A 3 -11.09 -1.02 -4.38
C GLN A 3 -10.18 -2.21 -4.67
N LEU A 4 -9.68 -2.85 -3.62
CA LEU A 4 -9.02 -4.15 -3.72
C LEU A 4 -10.08 -5.22 -3.97
N LYS A 5 -10.62 -5.28 -5.20
CA LYS A 5 -11.60 -6.30 -5.59
C LYS A 5 -10.99 -7.69 -5.38
N GLY A 6 -11.77 -8.60 -4.78
CA GLY A 6 -11.31 -9.95 -4.50
C GLY A 6 -10.29 -10.07 -3.36
N ALA A 7 -10.01 -9.00 -2.60
CA ALA A 7 -9.12 -9.07 -1.44
C ALA A 7 -9.91 -9.10 -0.13
N ARG A 8 -9.62 -10.07 0.75
CA ARG A 8 -10.23 -10.19 2.08
C ARG A 8 -9.20 -9.97 3.19
N PRO A 9 -9.51 -9.23 4.27
CA PRO A 9 -8.59 -9.11 5.40
C PRO A 9 -8.42 -10.47 6.09
N VAL A 10 -7.17 -10.86 6.34
CA VAL A 10 -6.82 -12.14 7.00
C VAL A 10 -6.15 -11.94 8.36
N GLY A 11 -5.74 -10.72 8.68
CA GLY A 11 -5.20 -10.40 9.99
C GLY A 11 -4.71 -8.97 10.10
N ALA A 12 -4.46 -8.53 11.33
CA ALA A 12 -3.87 -7.23 11.61
C ALA A 12 -2.96 -7.30 12.83
N ARG A 13 -1.91 -6.49 12.84
CA ARG A 13 -1.03 -6.30 14.00
C ARG A 13 -0.47 -4.89 14.04
N ARG A 14 -0.04 -4.48 15.23
CA ARG A 14 0.83 -3.31 15.38
C ARG A 14 2.27 -3.73 15.06
N CYS A 15 2.99 -2.95 14.25
CA CYS A 15 4.40 -3.19 13.96
C CYS A 15 5.23 -1.91 14.16
N ASN A 16 6.54 -2.09 14.33
CA ASN A 16 7.48 -0.97 14.26
C ASN A 16 7.97 -0.84 12.81
N LEU A 17 7.69 0.30 12.19
CA LEU A 17 8.14 0.65 10.85
C LEU A 17 9.07 1.87 10.97
N LEU A 18 10.36 1.66 10.68
CA LEU A 18 11.38 2.72 10.68
C LEU A 18 11.41 3.54 11.99
N GLY A 19 11.30 2.85 13.14
CA GLY A 19 11.36 3.47 14.46
C GLY A 19 10.02 4.02 14.97
N ARG A 20 8.90 3.79 14.28
CA ARG A 20 7.57 4.29 14.67
C ARG A 20 6.51 3.19 14.66
N TRP A 21 5.47 3.38 15.46
CA TRP A 21 4.33 2.49 15.45
C TRP A 21 3.49 2.68 14.18
N ALA A 22 3.19 1.57 13.51
CA ALA A 22 2.28 1.48 12.38
C ALA A 22 1.26 0.37 12.63
N ALA A 23 0.08 0.51 12.05
CA ALA A 23 -0.84 -0.61 11.88
C ALA A 23 -0.48 -1.34 10.59
N LEU A 24 -0.41 -2.66 10.65
CA LEU A 24 -0.21 -3.53 9.50
C LEU A 24 -1.43 -4.44 9.37
N VAL A 25 -2.07 -4.41 8.20
CA VAL A 25 -3.22 -5.24 7.86
C VAL A 25 -2.83 -6.14 6.68
N PHE A 26 -3.11 -7.43 6.81
CA PHE A 26 -2.88 -8.41 5.77
C PHE A 26 -4.18 -8.68 5.02
N PHE A 27 -4.10 -8.70 3.69
CA PHE A 27 -5.19 -9.13 2.83
C PHE A 27 -4.74 -10.32 2.00
N GLN A 28 -5.65 -11.26 1.76
CA GLN A 28 -5.45 -12.34 0.82
C GLN A 28 -6.31 -12.08 -0.41
N THR A 29 -5.72 -12.16 -1.60
CA THR A 29 -6.42 -12.05 -2.89
C THR A 29 -6.99 -13.40 -3.32
N GLU A 30 -7.85 -13.40 -4.35
CA GLU A 30 -8.36 -14.62 -4.99
C GLU A 30 -7.24 -15.51 -5.55
N ALA A 31 -6.12 -14.92 -5.99
CA ALA A 31 -4.92 -15.63 -6.43
C ALA A 31 -4.07 -16.19 -5.28
N SER A 32 -4.57 -16.13 -4.03
CA SER A 32 -3.85 -16.50 -2.80
C SER A 32 -2.59 -15.67 -2.52
N GLU A 33 -2.42 -14.52 -3.20
CA GLU A 33 -1.34 -13.59 -2.92
C GLU A 33 -1.65 -12.80 -1.65
N VAL A 34 -0.61 -12.48 -0.87
CA VAL A 34 -0.75 -11.68 0.35
C VAL A 34 -0.36 -10.24 0.06
N LEU A 35 -1.30 -9.33 0.30
CA LEU A 35 -1.05 -7.89 0.31
C LEU A 35 -0.89 -7.42 1.75
N SER A 36 0.02 -6.49 1.96
CA SER A 36 0.30 -5.85 3.24
C SER A 36 0.00 -4.38 3.17
N LEU A 37 -0.94 -3.89 3.98
CA LEU A 37 -1.27 -2.48 4.12
C LEU A 37 -0.67 -1.93 5.41
N PHE A 38 0.24 -0.98 5.29
CA PHE A 38 0.75 -0.19 6.40
C PHE A 38 -0.05 1.10 6.51
N VAL A 39 -0.44 1.45 7.74
CA VAL A 39 -1.10 2.72 8.08
C VAL A 39 -0.32 3.39 9.19
N TYR A 40 0.15 4.60 8.94
CA TYR A 40 1.01 5.35 9.86
C TYR A 40 0.82 6.87 9.72
N PRO A 41 1.26 7.68 10.70
CA PRO A 41 1.20 9.14 10.61
C PRO A 41 1.93 9.67 9.37
N PRO A 42 1.58 10.87 8.88
CA PRO A 42 2.16 11.44 7.67
C PRO A 42 3.67 11.49 7.75
N ARG A 43 4.33 11.11 6.65
CA ARG A 43 5.76 11.26 6.47
C ARG A 43 6.05 11.83 5.10
N GLU A 44 7.03 12.71 5.03
CA GLU A 44 7.74 12.99 3.78
C GLU A 44 8.57 11.75 3.41
N LEU A 45 7.99 10.90 2.58
CA LEU A 45 8.67 9.82 1.89
C LEU A 45 8.76 10.28 0.44
N GLN A 46 9.97 10.46 -0.05
CA GLN A 46 10.28 10.56 -1.48
C GLN A 46 11.22 9.42 -1.83
N PRO A 47 10.74 8.17 -1.91
CA PRO A 47 11.54 7.11 -2.48
C PRO A 47 11.94 7.47 -3.92
N PRO A 48 13.18 7.18 -4.33
CA PRO A 48 13.61 7.40 -5.71
C PRO A 48 12.82 6.48 -6.67
N GLY A 49 12.41 7.00 -7.82
CA GLY A 49 11.70 6.22 -8.86
C GLY A 49 10.18 6.13 -8.69
N GLU A 50 9.56 7.06 -7.96
CA GLU A 50 8.10 7.17 -7.89
C GLU A 50 7.49 7.61 -9.22
N VAL A 51 6.43 6.92 -9.63
CA VAL A 51 5.52 7.38 -10.69
C VAL A 51 4.23 7.84 -10.02
N ASP A 52 3.83 9.09 -10.28
CA ASP A 52 2.52 9.59 -9.87
C ASP A 52 1.44 8.86 -10.67
N LEU A 53 0.43 8.33 -9.98
CA LEU A 53 -0.65 7.59 -10.60
C LEU A 53 -1.97 7.90 -9.89
N GLU A 54 -3.06 7.98 -10.66
CA GLU A 54 -4.39 8.18 -10.10
C GLU A 54 -5.14 6.84 -10.01
N VAL A 55 -5.42 6.39 -8.79
CA VAL A 55 -6.17 5.15 -8.53
C VAL A 55 -7.58 5.49 -8.06
N GLY A 56 -8.54 5.51 -8.98
CA GLY A 56 -9.94 5.74 -8.66
C GLY A 56 -10.20 7.08 -7.96
N GLY A 57 -9.62 8.18 -8.48
CA GLY A 57 -9.75 9.52 -7.90
C GLY A 57 -8.80 9.83 -6.74
N LEU A 58 -7.91 8.89 -6.38
CA LEU A 58 -6.87 9.12 -5.38
C LEU A 58 -5.51 9.25 -6.05
N GLY A 59 -4.87 10.39 -5.85
CA GLY A 59 -3.45 10.55 -6.13
C GLY A 59 -2.65 9.57 -5.28
N ALA A 60 -1.97 8.66 -5.95
CA ALA A 60 -1.11 7.65 -5.38
C ALA A 60 0.27 7.72 -6.04
N ARG A 61 1.27 7.17 -5.37
CA ARG A 61 2.61 6.98 -5.94
C ARG A 61 2.93 5.51 -6.00
N LEU A 62 3.42 5.06 -7.14
CA LEU A 62 3.84 3.68 -7.33
C LEU A 62 5.36 3.60 -7.34
N LEU A 63 5.90 2.69 -6.55
CA LEU A 63 7.29 2.27 -6.59
C LEU A 63 7.33 0.77 -6.93
N GLN A 64 8.04 0.44 -8.00
CA GLN A 64 8.29 -0.96 -8.37
C GLN A 64 9.67 -1.38 -7.86
N ALA A 65 9.71 -2.39 -7.00
CA ALA A 65 10.95 -2.85 -6.37
C ALA A 65 11.04 -4.39 -6.45
N GLN A 66 11.97 -4.89 -7.28
CA GLN A 66 12.39 -6.30 -7.41
C GLN A 66 11.36 -7.35 -6.92
N GLY A 67 10.27 -7.52 -7.69
CA GLY A 67 9.26 -8.57 -7.45
C GLY A 67 8.09 -8.18 -6.56
N LEU A 68 8.05 -6.93 -6.07
CA LEU A 68 6.93 -6.34 -5.34
C LEU A 68 6.63 -4.93 -5.85
N ASP A 69 5.36 -4.56 -5.78
CA ASP A 69 4.85 -3.22 -6.03
C ASP A 69 4.47 -2.56 -4.70
N MET A 70 4.72 -1.25 -4.63
CA MET A 70 4.39 -0.44 -3.48
C MET A 70 3.58 0.77 -3.90
N ALA A 71 2.33 0.82 -3.47
CA ALA A 71 1.44 1.95 -3.72
C ALA A 71 1.26 2.79 -2.45
N PHE A 72 1.51 4.10 -2.56
CA PHE A 72 1.42 5.05 -1.46
C PHE A 72 0.34 6.08 -1.72
N TRP A 73 -0.44 6.41 -0.69
CA TRP A 73 -1.33 7.56 -0.74
C TRP A 73 -1.53 8.15 0.64
N GLN A 74 -1.98 9.41 0.68
CA GLN A 74 -2.37 10.06 1.91
C GLN A 74 -3.88 10.28 1.93
N ARG A 75 -4.51 10.03 3.07
CA ARG A 75 -5.93 10.30 3.29
C ARG A 75 -6.19 10.55 4.77
N SER A 76 -7.01 11.56 5.08
CA SER A 76 -7.43 11.84 6.46
C SER A 76 -6.27 11.99 7.45
N GLY A 77 -5.16 12.62 7.03
CA GLY A 77 -3.99 12.82 7.89
C GLY A 77 -3.20 11.54 8.21
N LEU A 78 -3.34 10.48 7.41
CA LEU A 78 -2.57 9.25 7.53
C LEU A 78 -1.92 8.91 6.18
N THR A 79 -0.75 8.28 6.25
CA THR A 79 -0.11 7.64 5.11
C THR A 79 -0.49 6.17 5.07
N TYR A 80 -0.83 5.72 3.87
CA TYR A 80 -1.13 4.34 3.55
C TYR A 80 -0.09 3.84 2.56
N ALA A 81 0.49 2.67 2.84
CA ALA A 81 1.39 1.99 1.92
C ALA A 81 0.90 0.56 1.72
N LEU A 82 0.47 0.23 0.51
CA LEU A 82 0.11 -1.12 0.11
C LEU A 82 1.31 -1.77 -0.57
N VAL A 83 1.71 -2.93 -0.06
CA VAL A 83 2.86 -3.69 -0.56
C VAL A 83 2.40 -5.08 -0.95
N GLY A 84 2.78 -5.54 -2.14
CA GLY A 84 2.47 -6.86 -2.64
C GLY A 84 2.72 -6.95 -4.13
N ARG A 85 2.35 -8.06 -4.75
CA ARG A 85 2.13 -8.05 -6.21
C ARG A 85 0.78 -7.39 -6.42
N ILE A 86 0.75 -6.26 -7.11
CA ILE A 86 -0.50 -5.53 -7.36
C ILE A 86 -0.82 -5.78 -8.83
N PRO A 87 -1.63 -6.82 -9.16
CA PRO A 87 -2.00 -7.05 -10.54
C PRO A 87 -2.89 -5.88 -10.95
N GLN A 88 -2.45 -5.12 -11.96
CA GLN A 88 -3.15 -3.99 -12.58
C GLN A 88 -2.97 -2.62 -11.88
N LEU A 89 -1.80 -2.02 -12.08
CA LEU A 89 -1.67 -0.59 -12.37
C LEU A 89 -0.97 -0.37 -13.73
N HIS A 90 -1.23 -1.27 -14.68
CA HIS A 90 -0.87 -1.05 -16.08
C HIS A 90 -2.06 -0.37 -16.75
N HIS A 91 -1.78 0.77 -17.40
CA HIS A 91 -2.68 1.53 -18.26
C HIS A 91 -3.49 0.66 -19.22
#